data_AF-K1S6D8-F1
#
_entry.id   AF-K1S6D8-F1
#
_cell.length_a   1.000
_cell.length_b   1.000
_cell.length_c   1.000
_cell.angle_alpha   90.00
_cell.angle_beta   90.00
_cell.angle_gamma   90.00
#
_symmetry.space_group_name_H-M   'P 1'
#
loop_
_entity.id
_entity.type
_entity.pdbx_description
1 polymer ?
#
loop_
_entity_poly.entity_id
_entity_poly.type
_entity_poly.pdbx_seq_one_letter_code
_entity_poly.pdbx_strand_id
1 'polypeptide(L)'
;MNPITDGAVLPILHLNGFKIANPTIFSRMSHEEVECFFRGCGWEPRFVEGDEPETMHQQMAAAVDWAIREIKRIQRTARESGKASRPRWPMLVLRTPKGWTGPKEVDGNAIEGSWRAHQVPISMGADESKHLPLLEQWLRSYKPEELFNEDGTPVELIAS
;
A
#
# COMPACT_ATOMS: atom_id res chain seq x y z
N MET A 1 -19.18 -6.44 15.08
CA MET A 1 -19.89 -5.71 14.01
C MET A 1 -21.00 -6.60 13.49
N ASN A 2 -22.21 -6.08 13.49
CA ASN A 2 -23.40 -6.75 13.00
C ASN A 2 -23.57 -6.42 11.50
N PRO A 3 -23.51 -7.41 10.59
CA PRO A 3 -23.60 -7.16 9.14
C PRO A 3 -24.98 -6.65 8.68
N ILE A 4 -26.00 -6.69 9.53
CA ILE A 4 -27.33 -6.16 9.24
C ILE A 4 -27.36 -4.65 9.48
N THR A 5 -26.96 -4.23 10.68
CA THR A 5 -27.14 -2.86 11.18
C THR A 5 -25.94 -1.95 10.97
N ASP A 6 -24.74 -2.51 10.93
CA ASP A 6 -23.50 -1.73 10.91
C ASP A 6 -22.93 -1.62 9.48
N GLY A 7 -21.91 -0.77 9.34
CA GLY A 7 -21.09 -0.66 8.12
C GLY A 7 -20.15 -1.86 7.94
N ALA A 8 -19.06 -1.65 7.21
CA ALA A 8 -17.97 -2.61 7.08
C ALA A 8 -16.62 -1.89 7.14
N VAL A 9 -15.60 -2.57 7.66
CA VAL A 9 -14.21 -2.12 7.61
C VAL A 9 -13.47 -3.05 6.67
N LEU A 10 -12.68 -2.49 5.75
CA LEU A 10 -11.72 -3.21 4.92
C LEU A 10 -10.30 -2.88 5.43
N PRO A 11 -9.70 -3.72 6.28
CA PRO A 11 -8.33 -3.50 6.71
C PRO A 11 -7.37 -3.73 5.55
N ILE A 12 -6.39 -2.83 5.41
CA ILE A 12 -5.25 -2.99 4.52
C ILE A 12 -3.99 -2.94 5.38
N LEU A 13 -3.35 -4.10 5.54
CA LEU A 13 -2.07 -4.17 6.23
C LEU A 13 -0.96 -3.80 5.25
N HIS A 14 -0.36 -2.62 5.44
CA HIS A 14 0.79 -2.18 4.65
C HIS A 14 2.08 -2.81 5.19
N LEU A 15 2.48 -3.95 4.62
CA LEU A 15 3.71 -4.65 4.94
C LEU A 15 4.86 -4.15 4.07
N ASN A 16 5.29 -2.93 4.35
CA ASN A 16 6.46 -2.35 3.65
C ASN A 16 7.83 -2.80 4.18
N GLY A 17 7.85 -3.74 5.14
CA GLY A 17 9.08 -4.32 5.68
C GLY A 17 9.61 -3.65 6.95
N PHE A 18 9.38 -2.35 7.16
CA PHE A 18 10.15 -1.59 8.16
C PHE A 18 9.37 -0.51 8.90
N LYS A 19 9.70 -0.34 10.18
CA LYS A 19 9.35 0.83 11.00
C LYS A 19 10.51 1.85 10.97
N ILE A 20 10.73 2.63 12.03
CA ILE A 20 11.68 3.76 12.05
C ILE A 20 13.11 3.32 11.68
N ALA A 21 13.66 2.36 12.43
CA ALA A 21 15.05 1.91 12.27
C ALA A 21 15.17 0.39 12.37
N ASN A 22 14.09 -0.33 12.08
CA ASN A 22 13.96 -1.75 12.35
C ASN A 22 12.94 -2.39 11.40
N PRO A 23 13.04 -3.71 11.18
CA PRO A 23 11.96 -4.43 10.53
C PRO A 23 10.68 -4.53 11.37
N THR A 24 9.59 -4.88 10.70
CA THR A 24 8.33 -5.24 11.37
C THR A 24 8.23 -6.76 11.56
N ILE A 25 7.56 -7.20 12.62
CA ILE A 25 7.43 -8.64 12.92
C ILE A 25 6.71 -9.36 11.77
N PHE A 26 5.53 -8.86 11.35
CA PHE A 26 4.75 -9.44 10.25
C PHE A 26 5.49 -9.50 8.92
N SER A 27 6.37 -8.54 8.63
CA SER A 27 7.18 -8.61 7.40
C SER A 27 8.26 -9.69 7.41
N ARG A 28 8.57 -10.26 8.58
CA ARG A 28 9.56 -11.34 8.75
C ARG A 28 8.92 -12.71 8.96
N MET A 29 7.61 -12.76 9.13
CA MET A 29 6.84 -13.99 9.08
C MET A 29 6.70 -14.44 7.62
N SER A 30 6.62 -15.75 7.41
CA SER A 30 6.29 -16.33 6.11
C SER A 30 4.89 -15.90 5.64
N HIS A 31 4.63 -16.07 4.35
CA HIS A 31 3.30 -15.81 3.78
C HIS A 31 2.23 -16.65 4.50
N GLU A 32 2.49 -17.94 4.69
CA GLU A 32 1.58 -18.89 5.34
C GLU A 32 1.26 -18.51 6.79
N GLU A 33 2.26 -18.11 7.57
CA GLU A 33 2.04 -17.68 8.96
C GLU A 33 1.14 -16.44 9.05
N VAL A 34 1.36 -15.45 8.16
CA VAL A 34 0.54 -14.24 8.11
C VAL A 34 -0.90 -14.57 7.69
N GLU A 35 -1.08 -15.44 6.70
CA GLU A 35 -2.39 -15.92 6.27
C GLU A 35 -3.11 -16.65 7.41
N CYS A 36 -2.44 -17.61 8.06
CA CYS A 36 -2.96 -18.37 9.18
C CYS A 36 -3.36 -17.47 10.35
N PHE A 37 -2.53 -16.49 10.68
CA PHE A 37 -2.82 -15.52 11.74
C PHE A 37 -4.14 -14.78 11.48
N PHE A 38 -4.30 -14.19 10.28
CA PHE A 38 -5.48 -13.40 9.97
C PHE A 38 -6.73 -14.26 9.77
N ARG A 39 -6.59 -15.46 9.20
CA ARG A 39 -7.67 -16.45 9.21
C ARG A 39 -8.06 -16.82 10.64
N GLY A 40 -7.11 -17.01 11.55
CA GLY A 40 -7.36 -17.23 12.98
C GLY A 40 -8.15 -16.08 13.63
N CYS A 41 -7.87 -14.84 13.24
CA CYS A 41 -8.58 -13.64 13.70
C CYS A 41 -9.97 -13.44 13.06
N GLY A 42 -10.41 -14.31 12.14
CA GLY A 42 -11.71 -14.19 11.49
C GLY A 42 -11.73 -13.29 10.26
N TRP A 43 -10.58 -13.08 9.63
CA TRP A 43 -10.49 -12.42 8.32
C TRP A 43 -10.34 -13.45 7.19
N GLU A 44 -10.57 -12.98 5.98
CA GLU A 44 -10.23 -13.64 4.73
C GLU A 44 -9.16 -12.78 4.02
N PRO A 45 -7.86 -13.08 4.21
CA PRO A 45 -6.79 -12.27 3.66
C PRO A 45 -6.61 -12.51 2.16
N ARG A 46 -6.35 -11.42 1.41
CA ARG A 46 -5.83 -11.47 0.05
C ARG A 46 -4.56 -10.64 -0.05
N PHE A 47 -3.55 -11.20 -0.70
CA PHE A 47 -2.24 -10.58 -0.82
C PHE A 47 -2.11 -9.84 -2.16
N VAL A 48 -1.50 -8.66 -2.11
CA VAL A 48 -1.07 -7.86 -3.27
C VAL A 48 0.40 -7.56 -3.04
N GLU A 49 1.27 -8.12 -3.88
CA GLU A 49 2.70 -8.23 -3.59
C GLU A 49 3.54 -7.95 -4.84
N GLY A 50 4.53 -7.08 -4.70
CA GLY A 50 5.43 -6.72 -5.80
C GLY A 50 5.90 -5.27 -5.72
N ASP A 51 6.62 -4.88 -6.76
CA ASP A 51 7.25 -3.56 -6.92
C ASP A 51 7.12 -2.98 -8.34
N GLU A 52 6.57 -3.72 -9.30
CA GLU A 52 6.33 -3.23 -10.66
C GLU A 52 4.98 -2.48 -10.75
N PRO A 53 4.95 -1.14 -10.97
CA PRO A 53 3.75 -0.33 -10.82
C PRO A 53 2.55 -0.80 -11.64
N GLU A 54 2.72 -1.07 -12.95
CA GLU A 54 1.60 -1.46 -13.82
C GLU A 54 0.93 -2.76 -13.36
N THR A 55 1.75 -3.74 -12.96
CA THR A 55 1.24 -5.02 -12.44
C THR A 55 0.54 -4.81 -11.10
N MET A 56 1.14 -4.02 -10.21
CA MET A 56 0.58 -3.72 -8.89
C MET A 56 -0.74 -2.95 -8.97
N HIS A 57 -0.91 -2.05 -9.94
CA HIS A 57 -2.18 -1.37 -10.20
C HIS A 57 -3.30 -2.37 -10.52
N GLN A 58 -3.04 -3.31 -11.44
CA GLN A 58 -4.03 -4.33 -11.83
C GLN A 58 -4.35 -5.29 -10.67
N GLN A 59 -3.33 -5.74 -9.93
CA GLN A 59 -3.53 -6.61 -8.78
C GLN A 59 -4.33 -5.92 -7.68
N MET A 60 -4.01 -4.66 -7.37
CA MET A 60 -4.72 -3.89 -6.35
C MET A 60 -6.17 -3.62 -6.76
N ALA A 61 -6.42 -3.24 -8.02
CA ALA A 61 -7.78 -3.06 -8.54
C ALA A 61 -8.60 -4.35 -8.38
N ALA A 62 -8.07 -5.49 -8.83
CA ALA A 62 -8.75 -6.79 -8.70
C ALA A 62 -9.00 -7.21 -7.24
N ALA A 63 -8.07 -6.90 -6.34
CA ALA A 63 -8.19 -7.21 -4.92
C ALA A 63 -9.25 -6.36 -4.22
N VAL A 64 -9.28 -5.05 -4.49
CA VAL A 64 -10.29 -4.14 -3.95
C VAL A 64 -11.68 -4.48 -4.50
N ASP A 65 -11.81 -4.73 -5.80
CA ASP A 65 -13.08 -5.12 -6.42
C ASP A 65 -13.64 -6.42 -5.83
N TRP A 66 -12.78 -7.40 -5.56
CA TRP A 66 -13.17 -8.60 -4.86
C TRP A 66 -13.63 -8.30 -3.42
N ALA A 67 -12.86 -7.53 -2.66
CA ALA A 67 -13.19 -7.22 -1.28
C ALA A 67 -14.53 -6.50 -1.15
N ILE A 68 -14.80 -5.53 -2.04
CA ILE A 68 -16.08 -4.80 -2.08
C ILE A 68 -17.23 -5.72 -2.47
N ARG A 69 -17.06 -6.61 -3.46
CA ARG A 69 -18.09 -7.60 -3.81
C ARG A 69 -18.39 -8.52 -2.64
N GLU A 70 -17.38 -8.96 -1.91
CA GLU A 70 -17.55 -9.87 -0.78
C GLU A 70 -18.23 -9.19 0.42
N ILE A 71 -17.85 -7.94 0.73
CA ILE A 71 -18.54 -7.12 1.73
C ILE A 71 -20.02 -6.96 1.38
N LYS A 72 -20.33 -6.59 0.13
CA LYS A 72 -21.72 -6.42 -0.33
C LYS A 72 -22.49 -7.73 -0.25
N ARG A 73 -21.87 -8.86 -0.59
CA ARG A 73 -22.47 -10.20 -0.50
C ARG A 73 -22.82 -10.54 0.95
N ILE A 74 -21.87 -10.38 1.87
CA ILE A 74 -22.05 -10.62 3.31
C ILE A 74 -23.22 -9.80 3.86
N GLN A 75 -23.21 -8.48 3.60
CA GLN A 75 -24.26 -7.58 4.09
C GLN A 75 -25.63 -7.93 3.49
N ARG A 76 -25.69 -8.18 2.18
CA ARG A 76 -26.94 -8.57 1.50
C ARG A 76 -27.52 -9.84 2.12
N THR A 77 -26.72 -10.90 2.22
CA THR A 77 -27.16 -12.18 2.80
C THR A 77 -27.66 -12.02 4.24
N ALA A 78 -26.95 -11.25 5.07
CA ALA A 78 -27.38 -11.01 6.45
C ALA A 78 -28.70 -10.24 6.54
N ARG A 79 -28.85 -9.19 5.73
CA ARG A 79 -30.05 -8.33 5.71
C ARG A 79 -31.27 -9.05 5.15
N GLU A 80 -31.12 -9.82 4.07
CA GLU A 80 -32.22 -10.58 3.46
C GLU A 80 -32.68 -11.75 4.33
N SER A 81 -31.75 -12.46 4.96
CA SER A 81 -32.08 -13.60 5.82
C SER A 81 -32.55 -13.22 7.22
N GLY A 82 -32.29 -11.97 7.65
CA GLY A 82 -32.48 -11.53 9.03
C GLY A 82 -31.57 -12.22 10.05
N LYS A 83 -30.61 -13.04 9.60
CA LYS A 83 -29.71 -13.83 10.46
C LYS A 83 -28.32 -13.19 10.48
N ALA A 84 -27.97 -12.62 11.62
CA ALA A 84 -26.63 -12.10 11.86
C ALA A 84 -25.69 -13.24 12.31
N SER A 85 -25.00 -13.88 11.37
CA SER A 85 -23.84 -14.72 11.67
C SER A 85 -22.54 -13.92 11.55
N ARG A 86 -21.47 -14.35 12.22
CA ARG A 86 -20.15 -13.71 12.11
C ARG A 86 -19.46 -14.24 10.83
N PRO A 87 -19.31 -13.42 9.77
CA PRO A 87 -18.60 -13.84 8.56
C PRO A 87 -17.09 -13.77 8.78
N ARG A 88 -16.34 -14.32 7.82
CA ARG A 88 -14.95 -13.93 7.61
C ARG A 88 -14.93 -12.70 6.71
N TRP A 89 -14.57 -11.55 7.26
CA TRP A 89 -14.52 -10.31 6.48
C TRP A 89 -13.27 -10.29 5.60
N PRO A 90 -13.33 -9.75 4.38
CA PRO A 90 -12.14 -9.61 3.57
C PRO A 90 -11.16 -8.61 4.21
N MET A 91 -9.88 -8.90 4.06
CA MET A 91 -8.81 -7.95 4.32
C MET A 91 -7.73 -8.05 3.25
N LEU A 92 -6.96 -6.98 3.07
CA LEU A 92 -5.85 -6.96 2.14
C LEU A 92 -4.53 -6.91 2.89
N VAL A 93 -3.55 -7.65 2.39
CA VAL A 93 -2.14 -7.55 2.80
C VAL A 93 -1.35 -7.00 1.62
N LEU A 94 -0.90 -5.75 1.73
CA LEU A 94 -0.13 -5.06 0.69
C LEU A 94 1.36 -5.17 1.03
N ARG A 95 2.11 -5.97 0.27
CA ARG A 95 3.58 -6.06 0.40
C ARG A 95 4.26 -5.30 -0.73
N THR A 96 4.81 -4.14 -0.40
CA THR A 96 5.57 -3.27 -1.31
C THR A 96 6.89 -2.89 -0.67
N PRO A 97 7.94 -2.48 -1.41
CA PRO A 97 9.12 -1.94 -0.77
C PRO A 97 8.80 -0.63 -0.01
N LYS A 98 9.46 -0.38 1.12
CA LYS A 98 9.38 0.94 1.78
C LYS A 98 10.13 1.98 0.95
N GLY A 99 9.56 3.17 0.80
CA GLY A 99 10.14 4.20 -0.09
C GLY A 99 9.99 3.85 -1.57
N TRP A 100 8.99 3.03 -1.93
CA TRP A 100 8.75 2.58 -3.29
C TRP A 100 8.73 3.74 -4.28
N THR A 101 9.39 3.56 -5.43
CA THR A 101 9.62 4.56 -6.50
C THR A 101 10.57 5.70 -6.15
N GLY A 102 11.11 5.70 -4.92
CA GLY A 102 12.13 6.63 -4.45
C GLY A 102 13.53 6.34 -4.99
N PRO A 103 14.54 7.08 -4.51
CA PRO A 103 15.93 6.75 -4.78
C PRO A 103 16.24 5.34 -4.24
N LYS A 104 16.88 4.51 -5.06
CA LYS A 104 17.29 3.15 -4.67
C LYS A 104 18.43 3.19 -3.65
N GLU A 105 19.39 4.07 -3.86
CA GLU A 105 20.59 4.23 -3.06
C GLU A 105 20.97 5.71 -2.92
N VAL A 106 21.45 6.12 -1.74
CA VAL A 106 22.05 7.43 -1.47
C VAL A 106 23.28 7.19 -0.61
N ASP A 107 24.41 7.79 -0.97
CA ASP A 107 25.70 7.66 -0.25
C ASP A 107 26.15 6.21 0.00
N GLY A 108 25.94 5.30 -0.96
CA GLY A 108 26.30 3.88 -0.80
C GLY A 108 25.35 3.09 0.11
N ASN A 109 24.25 3.70 0.57
CA ASN A 109 23.28 3.05 1.43
C ASN A 109 21.96 2.78 0.70
N ALA A 110 21.46 1.55 0.78
CA ALA A 110 20.13 1.20 0.28
C ALA A 110 19.03 2.01 1.01
N ILE A 111 18.22 2.71 0.22
CA ILE A 111 17.13 3.58 0.67
C ILE A 111 15.78 2.91 0.43
N GLU A 112 15.42 2.62 -0.82
CA GLU A 112 14.23 1.85 -1.12
C GLU A 112 14.35 0.41 -0.59
N GLY A 113 13.26 -0.13 -0.07
CA GLY A 113 13.26 -1.45 0.59
C GLY A 113 14.04 -1.45 1.91
N SER A 114 14.22 -0.29 2.54
CA SER A 114 15.01 -0.13 3.76
C SER A 114 14.33 0.83 4.74
N TRP A 115 14.69 0.74 6.02
CA TRP A 115 14.22 1.67 7.05
C TRP A 115 14.74 3.10 6.83
N ARG A 116 15.83 3.27 6.08
CA ARG A 116 16.42 4.59 5.78
C ARG A 116 15.47 5.50 4.98
N ALA A 117 14.53 4.94 4.22
CA ALA A 117 13.46 5.69 3.56
C ALA A 117 12.35 6.19 4.51
N HIS A 118 12.49 6.03 5.84
CA HIS A 118 11.41 6.36 6.78
C HIS A 118 11.12 7.85 6.93
N GLN A 119 12.16 8.68 6.94
CA GLN A 119 12.03 10.13 7.07
C GLN A 119 12.46 10.80 5.77
N VAL A 120 13.65 11.40 5.76
CA VAL A 120 14.17 12.15 4.62
C VAL A 120 15.27 11.31 3.96
N PRO A 121 15.02 10.73 2.76
CA PRO A 121 15.99 9.85 2.10
C PRO A 121 17.19 10.59 1.50
N ILE A 122 17.05 11.90 1.21
CA ILE A 122 18.09 12.77 0.66
C ILE A 122 18.13 14.05 1.51
N SER A 123 19.21 14.27 2.25
CA SER A 123 19.33 15.42 3.17
C SER A 123 20.06 16.61 2.54
N MET A 124 19.45 17.80 2.52
CA MET A 124 20.02 19.02 1.92
C MET A 124 20.92 19.81 2.87
N GLY A 125 21.72 19.12 3.68
CA GLY A 125 22.66 19.73 4.62
C GLY A 125 23.99 20.13 3.96
N ALA A 126 25.11 19.82 4.62
CA ALA A 126 26.45 20.13 4.12
C ALA A 126 26.76 19.54 2.73
N ASP A 127 26.05 18.47 2.34
CA ASP A 127 26.22 17.76 1.06
C ASP A 127 25.21 18.20 -0.03
N GLU A 128 24.59 19.38 0.09
CA GLU A 128 23.57 19.89 -0.85
C GLU A 128 23.99 19.76 -2.33
N SER A 129 25.22 20.15 -2.67
CA SER A 129 25.71 20.12 -4.06
C SER A 129 25.77 18.70 -4.65
N LYS A 130 25.93 17.68 -3.80
CA LYS A 130 25.90 16.27 -4.18
C LYS A 130 24.47 15.73 -4.27
N HIS A 131 23.60 16.20 -3.38
CA HIS A 131 22.25 15.67 -3.19
C HIS A 131 21.19 16.31 -4.08
N LEU A 132 21.36 17.56 -4.47
CA LEU A 132 20.42 18.27 -5.33
C LEU A 132 20.18 17.56 -6.68
N PRO A 133 21.20 17.06 -7.39
CA PRO A 133 20.97 16.30 -8.63
C PRO A 133 20.17 15.00 -8.41
N LEU A 134 20.37 14.31 -7.28
CA LEU A 134 19.62 13.09 -6.94
C LEU A 134 18.15 13.40 -6.69
N LEU A 135 17.87 14.51 -5.99
CA LEU A 135 16.50 14.97 -5.77
C LEU A 135 15.84 15.36 -7.09
N GLU A 136 16.52 16.12 -7.95
CA GLU A 136 15.99 16.51 -9.25
C GLU A 136 15.67 15.27 -10.12
N GLN A 137 16.59 14.31 -10.18
CA GLN A 137 16.38 13.06 -10.91
C GLN A 137 15.14 12.32 -10.41
N TRP A 138 14.97 12.21 -9.09
CA TRP A 138 13.81 11.55 -8.50
C TRP A 138 12.50 12.29 -8.79
N LEU A 139 12.47 13.61 -8.67
CA LEU A 139 11.26 14.38 -9.00
C LEU A 139 10.90 14.27 -10.48
N ARG A 140 11.90 14.32 -11.37
CA ARG A 140 11.70 14.18 -12.81
C ARG A 140 11.32 12.75 -13.24
N SER A 141 11.60 11.72 -12.43
CA SER A 141 11.19 10.36 -12.79
C SER A 141 9.68 10.17 -12.83
N TYR A 142 8.91 11.04 -12.17
CA TYR A 142 7.46 11.06 -12.26
C TYR A 142 6.93 11.85 -13.46
N LYS A 143 7.81 12.46 -14.26
CA LYS A 143 7.46 13.26 -15.45
C LYS A 143 6.39 14.32 -15.17
N PRO A 144 6.65 15.27 -14.26
CA PRO A 144 5.68 16.30 -13.89
C PRO A 144 5.11 17.07 -15.09
N GLU A 145 5.86 17.21 -16.18
CA GLU A 145 5.42 17.80 -17.44
C GLU A 145 4.28 17.04 -18.15
N GLU A 146 4.09 15.76 -17.87
CA GLU A 146 2.95 14.96 -18.35
C GLU A 146 1.73 15.06 -17.39
N LEU A 147 1.95 15.57 -16.18
CA LEU A 147 0.97 15.56 -15.09
C LEU A 147 0.37 16.94 -14.77
N PHE A 148 1.07 18.02 -15.10
CA PHE A 148 0.68 19.39 -14.80
C PHE A 148 0.73 20.28 -16.05
N ASN A 149 -0.23 21.19 -16.15
CA ASN A 149 -0.24 22.28 -17.12
C ASN A 149 0.78 23.37 -16.72
N GLU A 150 1.08 24.29 -17.64
CA GLU A 150 2.00 25.41 -17.40
C GLU A 150 1.59 26.32 -16.23
N ASP A 151 0.29 26.42 -15.94
CA ASP A 151 -0.25 27.20 -14.82
C ASP A 151 -0.18 26.46 -13.46
N GLY A 152 0.38 25.25 -13.44
CA GLY A 152 0.53 24.41 -12.25
C GLY A 152 -0.70 23.58 -11.88
N THR A 153 -1.78 23.62 -12.67
CA THR A 153 -2.95 22.75 -12.45
C THR A 153 -2.70 21.33 -12.98
N PRO A 154 -3.27 20.27 -12.36
CA PRO A 154 -3.19 18.92 -12.93
C PRO A 154 -3.86 18.85 -14.32
N VAL A 155 -3.34 18.01 -15.20
CA VAL A 155 -3.98 17.71 -16.49
C VAL A 155 -5.35 17.05 -16.30
N GLU A 156 -6.23 17.17 -17.29
CA GLU A 156 -7.63 16.67 -17.23
C GLU A 156 -7.71 15.18 -16.85
N LEU A 157 -6.78 14.36 -17.38
CA LEU A 157 -6.70 12.93 -17.10
C LEU A 157 -6.55 12.60 -15.60
N ILE A 158 -5.94 13.49 -14.82
CA ILE A 158 -5.69 13.33 -13.38
C ILE A 158 -6.78 14.02 -12.54
N ALA A 159 -7.45 15.03 -13.08
CA ALA A 159 -8.44 15.83 -12.36
C ALA A 159 -9.82 15.18 -12.22
N SER A 160 -10.10 14.09 -12.95
CA SER A 160 -11.38 13.36 -12.97
C SER A 160 -11.45 12.19 -11.99
#